data_AF-A0AAN0VXH6-F1
#
_entry.id   AF-A0AAN0VXH6-F1
#
_cell.length_a   1.000
_cell.length_b   1.000
_cell.length_c   1.000
_cell.angle_alpha   90.00
_cell.angle_beta   90.00
_cell.angle_gamma   90.00
#
_symmetry.space_group_name_H-M   'P 1'
#
loop_
_entity.id
_entity.type
_entity.pdbx_description
1 polymer ?
#
loop_
_entity_poly.entity_id
_entity_poly.type
_entity_poly.pdbx_seq_one_letter_code
_entity_poly.pdbx_strand_id
1 'polypeptide(L)'
;MNQRFKVSALVVSLAVLAGCAAKQEPDRLSYLIQWDKKWQECSEITKTSTAQFPTTPWFDSLSEEDKKHVLIYTYNLKEYECAENESQALKEVLSGEDIKSIDSLLKGFVYFEKPDSEDVKHLDQDKIDELAEKAPMFNLQNAARQLGFI
;
A
#
# COMPACT_ATOMS: atom_id res chain seq x y z
N MET A 1 29.21 2.85 -78.20
CA MET A 1 28.27 3.87 -77.68
C MET A 1 27.52 3.24 -76.53
N ASN A 2 27.66 3.82 -75.33
CA ASN A 2 27.31 3.25 -74.02
C ASN A 2 25.80 3.15 -73.79
N GLN A 3 25.35 2.03 -73.23
CA GLN A 3 24.14 1.97 -72.40
C GLN A 3 24.30 0.91 -71.30
N ARG A 4 25.22 1.19 -70.38
CA ARG A 4 25.18 0.71 -68.99
C ARG A 4 24.77 1.91 -68.14
N PHE A 5 24.24 1.68 -66.93
CA PHE A 5 23.55 2.63 -66.04
C PHE A 5 22.10 2.88 -66.48
N LYS A 6 21.05 2.58 -65.70
CA LYS A 6 20.87 2.86 -64.28
C LYS A 6 19.85 1.87 -63.69
N VAL A 7 20.31 0.83 -63.01
CA VAL A 7 19.50 0.09 -62.03
C VAL A 7 20.31 0.07 -60.74
N SER A 8 20.49 1.25 -60.15
CA SER A 8 21.19 1.43 -58.87
C SER A 8 20.90 2.84 -58.39
N ALA A 9 19.86 2.97 -57.57
CA ALA A 9 19.66 4.00 -56.55
C ALA A 9 18.16 4.19 -56.28
N LEU A 10 17.47 3.16 -55.78
CA LEU A 10 16.13 3.31 -55.21
C LEU A 10 15.73 2.12 -54.33
N VAL A 11 16.66 1.60 -53.51
CA VAL A 11 16.35 0.55 -52.50
C VAL A 11 17.11 0.78 -51.19
N VAL A 12 17.48 2.02 -50.85
CA VAL A 12 18.20 2.31 -49.58
C VAL A 12 17.56 3.49 -48.86
N SER A 13 16.27 3.41 -48.53
CA SER A 13 15.64 4.42 -47.67
C SER A 13 14.52 3.91 -46.75
N LEU A 14 14.35 2.59 -46.59
CA LEU A 14 13.28 2.02 -45.75
C LEU A 14 13.74 1.47 -44.38
N ALA A 15 15.01 1.66 -43.99
CA ALA A 15 15.58 0.98 -42.82
C ALA A 15 15.94 1.89 -41.61
N VAL A 16 15.39 3.11 -41.50
CA VAL A 16 15.72 4.01 -40.36
C VAL A 16 14.50 4.61 -39.65
N LEU A 17 13.32 3.99 -39.76
CA LEU A 17 12.13 4.41 -38.98
C LEU A 17 11.79 3.46 -37.81
N ALA A 18 12.65 2.50 -37.48
CA ALA A 18 12.65 1.90 -36.13
C ALA A 18 13.32 2.85 -35.13
N GLY A 19 12.98 4.14 -35.20
CA GLY A 19 13.41 5.16 -34.26
C GLY A 19 12.52 5.08 -33.03
N CYS A 20 13.09 4.62 -31.93
CA CYS A 20 12.59 4.75 -30.57
C CYS A 20 11.12 4.33 -30.37
N ALA A 21 10.91 3.05 -30.05
CA ALA A 21 9.92 2.76 -29.02
C ALA A 21 10.41 3.48 -27.76
N ALA A 22 10.04 4.75 -27.59
CA ALA A 22 10.27 5.45 -26.34
C ALA A 22 9.70 4.55 -25.26
N LYS A 23 10.54 4.09 -24.32
CA LYS A 23 10.03 3.44 -23.12
C LYS A 23 9.04 4.45 -22.53
N GLN A 24 7.76 4.12 -22.61
CA GLN A 24 6.73 4.97 -22.06
C GLN A 24 6.93 4.90 -20.55
N GLU A 25 7.40 6.00 -19.97
CA GLU A 25 7.54 6.11 -18.52
C GLU A 25 6.18 5.78 -17.88
N PRO A 26 6.16 5.07 -16.75
CA PRO A 26 4.92 4.78 -16.04
C PRO A 26 4.19 6.08 -15.72
N ASP A 27 2.88 6.12 -15.89
CA ASP A 27 2.06 7.27 -15.52
C ASP A 27 1.91 7.36 -13.99
N ARG A 28 2.93 7.93 -13.33
CA ARG A 28 3.02 8.04 -11.87
C ARG A 28 1.82 8.75 -11.25
N LEU A 29 1.21 9.70 -11.96
CA LEU A 29 0.03 10.41 -11.47
C LEU A 29 -1.17 9.46 -11.35
N SER A 30 -1.36 8.57 -12.34
CA SER A 30 -2.42 7.55 -12.27
C SER A 30 -2.23 6.58 -11.09
N TYR A 31 -1.00 6.20 -10.76
CA TYR A 31 -0.74 5.35 -9.57
C TYR A 31 -1.04 6.11 -8.27
N LEU A 32 -0.67 7.39 -8.19
CA LEU A 32 -0.97 8.22 -7.03
C LEU A 32 -2.47 8.39 -6.81
N ILE A 33 -3.23 8.65 -7.88
CA ILE A 33 -4.70 8.78 -7.82
C ILE A 33 -5.36 7.45 -7.37
N GLN A 34 -4.86 6.31 -7.87
CA GLN A 34 -5.38 5.00 -7.47
C GLN A 34 -5.12 4.71 -5.99
N TRP A 35 -3.90 4.99 -5.52
CA TRP A 35 -3.55 4.88 -4.12
C TRP A 35 -4.41 5.78 -3.23
N ASP A 36 -4.56 7.07 -3.57
CA ASP A 36 -5.37 8.02 -2.79
C ASP A 36 -6.84 7.56 -2.73
N LYS A 37 -7.40 7.15 -3.87
CA LYS A 37 -8.78 6.62 -3.90
C LYS A 37 -8.94 5.42 -2.97
N LYS A 38 -8.01 4.46 -3.02
CA LYS A 38 -8.08 3.27 -2.16
C LYS A 38 -7.93 3.64 -0.69
N TRP A 39 -7.00 4.55 -0.38
CA TRP A 39 -6.82 5.06 0.98
C TRP A 39 -8.10 5.69 1.54
N GLN A 40 -8.77 6.56 0.77
CA GLN A 40 -10.05 7.16 1.19
C GLN A 40 -11.14 6.10 1.41
N GLU A 41 -11.20 5.07 0.55
CA GLU A 41 -12.13 3.94 0.72
C GLU A 41 -11.86 3.18 2.02
N CYS A 42 -10.61 2.83 2.31
CA CYS A 42 -10.21 2.16 3.54
C CYS A 42 -10.57 3.00 4.78
N SER A 43 -10.26 4.30 4.74
CA SER A 43 -10.57 5.24 5.82
C SER A 43 -12.08 5.37 6.06
N GLU A 44 -12.89 5.35 5.01
CA GLU A 44 -14.35 5.42 5.15
C GLU A 44 -14.91 4.12 5.74
N ILE A 45 -14.37 2.96 5.35
CA ILE A 45 -14.78 1.68 5.92
C ILE A 45 -14.42 1.64 7.41
N THR A 46 -13.22 2.03 7.83
CA THR A 46 -12.86 2.05 9.26
C THR A 46 -13.71 3.06 10.04
N LYS A 47 -14.01 4.24 9.50
CA LYS A 47 -14.88 5.22 10.16
C LYS A 47 -16.32 4.75 10.35
N THR A 48 -16.89 4.10 9.34
CA THR A 48 -18.32 3.69 9.34
C THR A 48 -18.56 2.28 9.84
N SER A 49 -17.51 1.48 10.02
CA SER A 49 -17.63 0.08 10.44
C SER A 49 -18.32 -0.05 11.81
N THR A 50 -19.32 -0.91 11.83
CA THR A 50 -20.00 -1.39 13.04
C THR A 50 -19.47 -2.75 13.49
N ALA A 51 -18.44 -3.27 12.82
CA ALA A 51 -17.83 -4.54 13.16
C ALA A 51 -17.19 -4.49 14.55
N GLN A 52 -17.30 -5.60 15.27
CA GLN A 52 -16.71 -5.76 16.58
C GLN A 52 -15.26 -6.22 16.46
N PHE A 53 -14.43 -5.76 17.40
CA PHE A 53 -13.09 -6.30 17.55
C PHE A 53 -13.19 -7.75 18.07
N PRO A 54 -12.51 -8.72 17.45
CA PRO A 54 -12.51 -10.09 17.95
C PRO A 54 -11.76 -10.15 19.29
N THR A 55 -12.30 -10.88 20.26
CA THR A 55 -11.57 -11.23 21.48
C THR A 55 -11.28 -12.73 21.51
N THR A 56 -10.18 -13.09 22.17
CA THR A 56 -9.76 -14.49 22.36
C THR A 56 -9.33 -14.67 23.82
N PRO A 57 -9.33 -15.91 24.35
CA PRO A 57 -8.85 -16.15 25.72
C PRO A 57 -7.42 -15.63 25.96
N TRP A 58 -6.56 -15.69 24.93
CA TRP A 58 -5.22 -15.11 24.97
C TRP A 58 -5.29 -13.58 25.11
N PHE A 59 -6.04 -12.91 24.24
CA PHE A 59 -6.19 -11.45 24.31
C PHE A 59 -6.77 -11.02 25.67
N ASP A 60 -7.77 -11.74 26.17
CA ASP A 60 -8.41 -11.44 27.45
C ASP A 60 -7.46 -11.61 28.65
N SER A 61 -6.43 -12.44 28.53
CA SER A 61 -5.40 -12.67 29.55
C SER A 61 -4.34 -11.56 29.64
N LEU A 62 -4.26 -10.69 28.63
CA LEU A 62 -3.28 -9.60 28.57
C LEU A 62 -3.58 -8.50 29.60
N SER A 63 -2.53 -7.74 29.94
CA SER A 63 -2.69 -6.49 30.69
C SER A 63 -3.54 -5.49 29.91
N GLU A 64 -4.17 -4.52 30.58
CA GLU A 64 -4.96 -3.50 29.87
C GLU A 64 -4.11 -2.69 28.88
N GLU A 65 -2.86 -2.40 29.23
CA GLU A 65 -1.91 -1.70 28.38
C GLU A 65 -1.59 -2.52 27.11
N ASP A 66 -1.25 -3.80 27.28
CA ASP A 66 -0.98 -4.70 26.15
C ASP A 66 -2.21 -4.86 25.25
N LYS A 67 -3.43 -4.91 25.82
CA LYS A 67 -4.66 -4.95 25.02
C LYS A 67 -4.84 -3.70 24.17
N LYS A 68 -4.49 -2.52 24.70
CA LYS A 68 -4.54 -1.26 23.94
C LYS A 68 -3.51 -1.26 22.80
N HIS A 69 -2.28 -1.73 23.07
CA HIS A 69 -1.25 -1.85 22.03
C HIS A 69 -1.68 -2.84 20.94
N VAL A 70 -2.20 -4.02 21.30
CA VAL A 70 -2.70 -4.99 20.32
C VAL A 70 -3.88 -4.44 19.51
N LEU A 71 -4.81 -3.72 20.16
CA LEU A 71 -5.93 -3.06 19.47
C LEU A 71 -5.43 -2.06 18.41
N ILE A 72 -4.51 -1.16 18.81
CA ILE A 72 -3.96 -0.12 17.93
C ILE A 72 -3.14 -0.75 16.80
N TYR A 73 -2.28 -1.71 17.11
CA TYR A 73 -1.49 -2.43 16.11
C TYR A 73 -2.39 -3.13 15.09
N THR A 74 -3.42 -3.85 15.55
CA THR A 74 -4.36 -4.55 14.66
C THR A 74 -5.14 -3.55 13.79
N TYR A 75 -5.57 -2.41 14.35
CA TYR A 75 -6.23 -1.36 13.58
C TYR A 75 -5.35 -0.84 12.45
N ASN A 76 -4.10 -0.46 12.77
CA ASN A 76 -3.15 0.05 11.80
C ASN A 76 -2.80 -1.01 10.74
N LEU A 77 -2.70 -2.28 11.14
CA LEU A 77 -2.43 -3.39 10.24
C LEU A 77 -3.56 -3.56 9.23
N LYS A 78 -4.83 -3.44 9.69
CA LYS A 78 -5.99 -3.53 8.80
C LYS A 78 -6.10 -2.36 7.83
N GLU A 79 -5.74 -1.15 8.26
CA GLU A 79 -5.65 -0.01 7.34
C GLU A 79 -4.55 -0.21 6.29
N TYR A 80 -3.38 -0.72 6.69
CA TYR A 80 -2.29 -1.06 5.78
C TYR A 80 -2.70 -2.13 4.75
N GLU A 81 -3.21 -3.28 5.21
CA GLU A 81 -3.62 -4.40 4.36
C GLU A 81 -4.68 -4.00 3.32
N CYS A 82 -5.54 -3.05 3.66
CA CYS A 82 -6.60 -2.59 2.76
C CYS A 82 -6.09 -1.87 1.51
N ALA A 83 -4.96 -1.17 1.60
CA ALA A 83 -4.37 -0.39 0.51
C ALA A 83 -2.98 -0.90 0.09
N GLU A 84 -2.59 -2.11 0.52
CA GLU A 84 -1.24 -2.65 0.32
C GLU A 84 -0.87 -2.76 -1.16
N ASN A 85 -1.77 -3.30 -1.99
CA ASN A 85 -1.51 -3.50 -3.42
C ASN A 85 -1.25 -2.18 -4.14
N GLU A 86 -2.10 -1.19 -3.90
CA GLU A 86 -1.99 0.15 -4.48
C GLU A 86 -0.75 0.88 -3.96
N SER A 87 -0.41 0.68 -2.69
CA SER A 87 0.83 1.20 -2.09
C SER A 87 2.06 0.59 -2.76
N GLN A 88 2.13 -0.73 -2.92
CA GLN A 88 3.26 -1.38 -3.61
C GLN A 88 3.35 -0.95 -5.08
N ALA A 89 2.22 -0.89 -5.79
CA ALA A 89 2.17 -0.44 -7.17
C ALA A 89 2.67 1.01 -7.34
N LEU A 90 2.30 1.91 -6.41
CA LEU A 90 2.82 3.26 -6.39
C LEU A 90 4.33 3.28 -6.07
N LYS A 91 4.80 2.47 -5.12
CA LYS A 91 6.23 2.37 -4.77
C LYS A 91 7.09 1.96 -5.96
N GLU A 92 6.62 1.02 -6.77
CA GLU A 92 7.35 0.48 -7.93
C GLU A 92 7.60 1.53 -9.04
N VAL A 93 6.73 2.53 -9.15
CA VAL A 93 6.84 3.57 -10.20
C VAL A 93 7.54 4.84 -9.73
N LEU A 94 7.82 4.95 -8.43
CA LEU A 94 8.53 6.07 -7.84
C LEU A 94 10.04 5.77 -7.75
N SER A 95 10.86 6.76 -8.07
CA SER A 95 12.30 6.66 -7.78
C SER A 95 12.57 6.80 -6.28
N GLY A 96 13.75 6.38 -5.82
CA GLY A 96 14.16 6.61 -4.43
C GLY A 96 14.23 8.09 -4.03
N GLU A 97 14.40 9.01 -4.99
CA GLU A 97 14.31 10.45 -4.75
C GLU A 97 12.85 10.91 -4.65
N ASP A 98 11.98 10.43 -5.54
CA ASP A 98 10.53 10.71 -5.48
C ASP A 98 9.96 10.26 -4.13
N ILE A 99 10.29 9.03 -3.68
CA ILE A 99 9.87 8.49 -2.39
C ILE A 99 10.30 9.43 -1.26
N LYS A 100 11.55 9.89 -1.24
CA LYS A 100 12.04 10.82 -0.19
C LYS A 100 11.35 12.19 -0.25
N SER A 101 11.05 12.70 -1.42
CA SER A 101 10.40 13.99 -1.59
C SER A 101 8.95 13.95 -1.13
N ILE A 102 8.23 12.89 -1.48
CA ILE A 102 6.84 12.70 -1.06
C ILE A 102 6.74 12.13 0.36
N ASP A 103 7.81 11.55 0.93
CA ASP A 103 7.83 11.06 2.32
C ASP A 103 7.35 12.14 3.29
N SER A 104 7.74 13.40 3.09
CA SER A 104 7.24 14.51 3.91
C SER A 104 5.74 14.82 3.74
N LEU A 105 5.18 14.61 2.54
CA LEU A 105 3.76 14.76 2.24
C LEU A 105 2.94 13.55 2.71
N LEU A 106 3.55 12.37 2.66
CA LEU A 106 2.96 11.08 2.99
C LEU A 106 3.25 10.65 4.43
N LYS A 107 4.05 11.39 5.21
CA LYS A 107 4.38 11.07 6.62
C LYS A 107 3.17 10.97 7.57
N GLY A 108 2.03 11.53 7.16
CA GLY A 108 0.74 11.37 7.85
C GLY A 108 -0.20 10.33 7.23
N PHE A 109 0.22 9.70 6.14
CA PHE A 109 -0.48 8.68 5.36
C PHE A 109 0.32 7.38 5.44
N VAL A 110 -0.08 6.50 6.36
CA VAL A 110 0.58 5.21 6.65
C VAL A 110 0.29 4.20 5.54
N TYR A 111 1.20 3.44 4.95
CA TYR A 111 2.67 3.48 4.84
C TYR A 111 2.99 2.51 3.68
N PHE A 112 4.01 2.76 2.87
CA PHE A 112 4.56 1.71 1.97
C PHE A 112 5.08 0.46 2.70
N GLU A 113 5.01 0.46 4.02
CA GLU A 113 5.57 -0.50 4.95
C GLU A 113 4.50 -0.90 5.97
N LYS A 114 4.56 -2.16 6.40
CA LYS A 114 3.73 -2.69 7.48
C LYS A 114 3.92 -1.85 8.77
N PRO A 115 2.88 -1.64 9.60
CA PRO A 115 3.03 -0.92 10.88
C PRO A 115 4.09 -1.58 11.77
N ASP A 116 4.78 -0.73 12.54
CA ASP A 116 5.76 -1.16 13.53
C ASP A 116 5.09 -2.04 14.60
N SER A 117 5.77 -3.14 14.96
CA SER A 117 5.36 -4.07 16.00
C SER A 117 6.09 -3.85 17.33
N GLU A 118 6.92 -2.81 17.46
CA GLU A 118 7.72 -2.52 18.66
C GLU A 118 6.92 -2.56 19.97
N ASP A 119 5.69 -2.00 19.98
CA ASP A 119 4.81 -1.96 21.16
C ASP A 119 4.14 -3.30 21.49
N VAL A 120 4.24 -4.28 20.59
CA VAL A 120 3.64 -5.62 20.75
C VAL A 120 4.66 -6.75 20.61
N LYS A 121 5.95 -6.45 20.37
CA LYS A 121 6.99 -7.46 20.06
C LYS A 121 7.28 -8.41 21.23
N HIS A 122 7.00 -7.98 22.46
CA HIS A 122 7.18 -8.79 23.66
C HIS A 122 6.05 -9.79 23.89
N LEU A 123 4.98 -9.70 23.10
CA LEU A 123 3.83 -10.60 23.16
C LEU A 123 4.01 -11.78 22.20
N ASP A 124 3.14 -12.79 22.35
CA ASP A 124 3.08 -13.94 21.44
C ASP A 124 2.62 -13.51 20.05
N GLN A 125 3.55 -13.54 19.08
CA GLN A 125 3.30 -13.05 17.73
C GLN A 125 2.33 -13.94 16.94
N ASP A 126 2.40 -15.26 17.14
CA ASP A 126 1.47 -16.19 16.46
C ASP A 126 0.03 -15.89 16.89
N LYS A 127 -0.16 -15.51 18.16
CA LYS A 127 -1.48 -15.12 18.68
C LYS A 127 -1.95 -13.76 18.18
N ILE A 128 -1.04 -12.82 17.97
CA ILE A 128 -1.35 -11.53 17.33
C ILE A 128 -1.79 -11.77 15.88
N ASP A 129 -1.05 -12.58 15.13
CA ASP A 129 -1.35 -12.88 13.73
C ASP A 129 -2.70 -13.61 13.61
N GLU A 130 -2.95 -14.64 14.45
CA GLU A 130 -4.26 -15.32 14.51
C GLU A 130 -5.43 -14.37 14.84
N LEU A 131 -5.19 -13.35 15.69
CA LEU A 131 -6.20 -12.35 16.04
C LEU A 131 -6.43 -11.39 14.87
N ALA A 132 -5.34 -10.91 14.26
CA ALA A 132 -5.38 -10.02 13.12
C ALA A 132 -6.08 -10.67 11.92
N GLU A 133 -5.82 -11.93 11.62
CA GLU A 133 -6.52 -12.67 10.55
C GLU A 133 -8.04 -12.69 10.74
N LYS A 134 -8.51 -12.74 11.99
CA LYS A 134 -9.94 -12.72 12.34
C LYS A 134 -10.54 -11.32 12.38
N ALA A 135 -9.71 -10.29 12.54
CA ALA A 135 -10.17 -8.92 12.68
C ALA A 135 -10.64 -8.39 11.31
N PRO A 136 -11.91 -7.94 11.19
CA PRO A 136 -12.33 -7.18 10.03
C PRO A 136 -11.71 -5.78 10.07
N MET A 137 -11.94 -4.94 9.06
CA MET A 137 -11.76 -3.50 9.27
C MET A 137 -12.82 -2.99 10.24
N PHE A 138 -12.36 -2.33 11.30
CA PHE A 138 -13.21 -1.86 12.39
C PHE A 138 -12.95 -0.39 12.72
N ASN A 139 -13.94 0.23 13.37
CA ASN A 139 -13.78 1.57 13.92
C ASN A 139 -13.06 1.48 15.28
N LEU A 140 -11.89 2.12 15.39
CA LEU A 140 -11.06 2.09 16.60
C LEU A 140 -11.80 2.58 17.85
N GLN A 141 -12.61 3.64 17.74
CA GLN A 141 -13.36 4.17 18.88
C GLN A 141 -14.49 3.23 19.32
N ASN A 142 -15.19 2.60 18.36
CA ASN A 142 -16.20 1.59 18.68
C ASN A 142 -15.57 0.39 19.38
N ALA A 143 -14.42 -0.09 18.88
CA ALA A 143 -13.68 -1.19 19.49
C ALA A 143 -13.16 -0.83 20.89
N ALA A 144 -12.62 0.37 21.08
CA ALA A 144 -12.18 0.84 22.40
C ALA A 144 -13.35 0.91 23.41
N ARG A 145 -14.54 1.36 22.98
CA ARG A 145 -15.76 1.32 23.81
C ARG A 145 -16.21 -0.11 24.10
N GLN A 146 -16.19 -1.00 23.10
CA GLN A 146 -16.52 -2.42 23.28
C GLN A 146 -15.64 -3.07 24.36
N LEU A 147 -14.36 -2.71 24.39
CA LEU A 147 -13.36 -3.26 25.32
C LEU A 147 -13.31 -2.53 26.67
N GLY A 148 -14.07 -1.44 26.84
CA GLY A 148 -14.12 -0.67 28.08
C GLY A 148 -12.90 0.22 28.33
N PHE A 149 -12.17 0.61 27.29
CA PHE A 149 -11.02 1.52 27.42
C PHE A 149 -11.38 3.00 27.45
N ILE A 150 -12.57 3.34 26.93
CA ILE A 150 -13.15 4.70 26.88
C ILE A 150 -14.67 4.65 27.08
#